data_AF-A0A381TCJ6-F1
#
_entry.id   AF-A0A381TCJ6-F1
#
_cell.length_a   1.000
_cell.length_b   1.000
_cell.length_c   1.000
_cell.angle_alpha   90.00
_cell.angle_beta   90.00
_cell.angle_gamma   90.00
#
_symmetry.space_group_name_H-M   'P 1'
#
loop_
_entity.id
_entity.type
_entity.pdbx_description
1 polymer ?
#
loop_
_entity_poly.entity_id
_entity_poly.type
_entity_poly.pdbx_seq_one_letter_code
_entity_poly.pdbx_strand_id
1 'polypeptide(L)'
;MDLVIGALQGLGATTGFLLALFIGFCVVLGFPKLRQGSRKTLVIRNLADLDGTFKYLPPDAPRGPADQLKTPELLEQADRKD
;
A
#
# COMPACT_ATOMS: atom_id res chain seq x y z
N MET A 1 16.63 31.67 -39.97
CA MET A 1 15.47 30.94 -39.39
C MET A 1 15.82 29.47 -39.14
N ASP A 2 16.60 28.84 -40.02
CA ASP A 2 16.94 27.41 -39.94
C ASP A 2 17.72 27.01 -38.68
N LEU A 3 18.61 27.89 -38.19
CA LEU A 3 19.34 27.65 -36.93
C LEU A 3 18.39 27.60 -35.72
N VAL A 4 17.40 28.49 -35.69
CA VAL A 4 16.42 28.56 -34.59
C VAL A 4 15.53 27.33 -34.61
N ILE A 5 15.09 26.91 -35.80
CA ILE A 5 14.25 25.72 -35.99
C ILE A 5 15.03 24.45 -35.62
N GLY A 6 16.28 24.33 -36.08
CA GLY A 6 17.15 23.20 -35.75
C GLY A 6 17.48 23.12 -34.26
N ALA A 7 17.72 24.26 -33.60
CA ALA A 7 17.94 24.32 -32.16
C ALA A 7 16.68 23.89 -31.38
N LEU A 8 15.50 24.36 -31.78
CA LEU A 8 14.24 24.01 -31.12
C LEU A 8 13.92 22.51 -31.29
N GLN A 9 14.19 21.96 -32.47
CA GLN A 9 13.98 20.54 -32.76
C GLN A 9 14.99 19.66 -32.01
N GLY A 10 16.27 20.06 -31.95
CA GLY A 10 17.29 19.35 -31.17
C GLY A 10 16.98 19.35 -29.68
N LEU A 11 16.54 20.49 -29.14
CA LEU A 11 16.16 20.62 -27.73
C LEU A 11 14.91 19.80 -27.41
N GLY A 12 13.90 19.83 -28.29
CA GLY A 12 12.71 18.99 -28.16
C GLY A 12 13.02 17.50 -28.23
N ALA A 13 13.86 17.08 -29.18
CA ALA A 13 14.25 15.68 -29.35
C ALA A 13 15.04 15.15 -28.15
N THR A 14 16.02 15.91 -27.66
CA THR A 14 16.84 15.52 -26.49
C THR A 14 16.01 15.48 -25.21
N THR A 15 15.15 16.49 -24.98
CA THR A 15 14.26 16.52 -23.82
C THR A 15 13.27 15.36 -23.85
N GLY A 16 12.63 15.11 -25.00
CA GLY A 16 11.71 13.99 -25.18
C GLY A 16 12.38 12.64 -24.96
N PHE A 17 13.60 12.47 -25.48
CA PHE A 17 14.39 11.25 -25.30
C PHE A 17 14.72 10.98 -23.83
N LEU A 18 15.19 11.99 -23.09
CA LEU A 18 15.50 11.85 -21.67
C LEU A 18 14.25 11.54 -20.83
N LEU A 19 13.12 12.19 -21.13
CA LEU A 19 11.85 11.89 -20.44
C LEU A 19 11.40 10.46 -20.71
N ALA A 20 11.47 10.00 -21.97
CA ALA A 20 11.10 8.63 -22.33
C ALA A 20 11.98 7.60 -21.59
N LEU A 21 13.29 7.83 -21.52
CA LEU A 21 14.20 6.96 -20.76
C LEU A 21 13.91 6.99 -19.27
N PHE A 22 13.70 8.17 -18.68
CA PHE A 22 13.47 8.31 -17.26
C PHE A 22 12.14 7.68 -16.84
N ILE A 23 11.06 7.93 -17.60
CA ILE A 23 9.76 7.32 -17.36
C ILE A 23 9.86 5.81 -17.56
N GLY A 24 10.48 5.35 -18.65
CA GLY A 24 10.69 3.92 -18.91
C GLY A 24 11.43 3.23 -17.77
N PHE A 25 12.52 3.83 -17.28
CA PHE A 25 13.28 3.33 -16.14
C PHE A 25 12.45 3.30 -14.85
N CYS A 26 11.73 4.39 -14.55
CA CYS A 26 10.84 4.46 -13.39
C CYS A 26 9.74 3.40 -13.45
N VAL A 27 9.20 3.11 -14.64
CA VAL A 27 8.19 2.07 -14.81
C VAL A 27 8.82 0.68 -14.63
N VAL A 28 9.90 0.38 -15.34
CA VAL A 28 10.55 -0.94 -15.33
C VAL A 28 11.07 -1.31 -13.94
N LEU A 29 11.62 -0.35 -13.17
CA LEU A 29 12.14 -0.62 -11.84
C LEU A 29 11.16 -0.30 -10.70
N GLY A 30 10.26 0.66 -10.91
CA GLY A 30 9.27 1.06 -9.92
C GLY A 30 8.11 0.06 -9.82
N PHE A 31 7.59 -0.45 -10.94
CA PHE A 31 6.49 -1.41 -10.92
C PHE A 31 6.82 -2.73 -10.22
N PRO A 32 7.99 -3.38 -10.39
CA PRO A 32 8.30 -4.59 -9.61
C PRO A 32 8.52 -4.28 -8.12
N LYS A 33 8.84 -3.03 -7.77
CA LYS A 33 8.89 -2.58 -6.37
C LYS A 33 7.50 -2.36 -5.79
N LEU A 34 6.47 -2.16 -6.63
CA LEU A 34 5.08 -2.16 -6.16
C LEU A 34 4.74 -3.58 -5.71
N ARG A 35 4.58 -3.72 -4.40
CA ARG A 35 4.22 -4.98 -3.76
C ARG A 35 2.86 -5.41 -4.28
N GLN A 36 2.80 -6.58 -4.90
CA GLN A 36 1.56 -7.15 -5.37
C GLN A 36 0.68 -7.49 -4.16
N GLY A 37 -0.43 -6.75 -3.98
CA GLY A 37 -1.49 -7.10 -3.02
C GLY A 37 -2.18 -8.36 -3.50
N SER A 38 -1.63 -9.51 -3.14
CA SER A 38 -2.08 -10.80 -3.65
C SER A 38 -2.98 -11.47 -2.62
N ARG A 39 -4.21 -11.81 -3.03
CA ARG A 39 -5.15 -12.68 -2.29
C ARG A 39 -4.58 -14.08 -1.97
N LYS A 40 -3.39 -14.42 -2.48
CA LYS A 40 -2.68 -15.69 -2.22
C LYS A 40 -1.58 -15.58 -1.16
N THR A 41 -1.50 -14.45 -0.44
CA THR A 41 -0.56 -14.29 0.67
C THR A 41 -1.00 -15.13 1.87
N LEU A 42 -0.12 -15.99 2.40
CA LEU A 42 -0.36 -16.74 3.64
C LEU A 42 -0.44 -15.83 4.88
N VAL A 43 0.00 -14.58 4.75
CA VAL A 43 0.00 -13.60 5.83
C VAL A 43 -0.89 -12.43 5.44
N ILE A 44 -1.97 -12.26 6.20
CA ILE A 44 -2.88 -11.12 6.10
C ILE A 44 -2.19 -9.92 6.76
N ARG A 45 -1.84 -8.90 5.97
CA ARG A 45 -1.15 -7.70 6.48
C ARG A 45 -2.07 -6.48 6.51
N ASN A 46 -3.02 -6.42 5.58
CA ASN A 46 -3.99 -5.35 5.49
C ASN A 46 -5.39 -5.90 5.20
N LEU A 47 -6.41 -5.07 5.41
CA LEU A 47 -7.81 -5.45 5.16
C LEU A 47 -8.09 -5.79 3.68
N ALA A 48 -7.34 -5.18 2.76
CA ALA A 48 -7.42 -5.49 1.34
C ALA A 48 -6.87 -6.88 0.95
N ASP A 49 -6.10 -7.52 1.84
CA ASP A 49 -5.63 -8.90 1.65
C ASP A 49 -6.70 -9.93 2.06
N LEU A 50 -7.79 -9.51 2.71
CA LEU A 50 -8.92 -10.39 3.02
C LEU A 50 -9.84 -10.52 1.81
N ASP A 51 -10.31 -11.75 1.55
CA ASP A 51 -11.30 -12.07 0.50
C ASP A 51 -12.73 -11.60 0.86
N GLY A 52 -12.85 -10.40 1.45
CA GLY A 52 -14.13 -9.79 1.81
C GLY A 52 -14.88 -10.46 2.96
N THR A 53 -14.35 -11.56 3.52
CA THR A 53 -14.95 -12.29 4.64
C THR A 53 -14.05 -12.21 5.86
N PHE A 54 -14.42 -11.34 6.80
CA PHE A 54 -13.81 -11.30 8.13
C PHE A 54 -14.64 -12.20 9.06
N LYS A 55 -14.14 -13.41 9.34
CA LYS A 55 -14.79 -14.30 10.30
C LYS A 55 -14.39 -13.87 11.70
N TYR A 56 -15.27 -13.13 12.37
CA TYR A 56 -15.12 -12.84 13.79
C TYR A 56 -15.05 -14.15 14.57
N LEU A 57 -14.15 -14.21 15.53
CA LEU A 57 -14.10 -15.31 16.47
C LEU A 57 -15.41 -15.31 17.29
N PRO A 58 -16.02 -16.48 17.52
CA PRO A 58 -17.18 -16.56 18.39
C PRO A 58 -16.83 -16.07 19.81
N PRO A 59 -17.81 -15.60 20.61
CA PRO A 59 -17.56 -15.09 21.95
C PRO A 59 -16.76 -16.05 22.83
N ASP A 60 -16.99 -17.35 22.66
CA ASP A 60 -16.39 -18.45 23.42
C ASP A 60 -15.11 -19.02 22.79
N ALA A 61 -14.61 -18.43 21.70
CA ALA A 61 -13.34 -18.87 21.13
C ALA A 61 -12.22 -18.69 22.17
N PRO A 62 -11.27 -19.64 22.28
CA PRO A 62 -10.13 -19.49 23.16
C PRO A 62 -9.33 -18.26 22.72
N ARG A 63 -9.51 -17.17 23.46
CA ARG A 63 -8.65 -16.00 23.37
C ARG A 63 -7.32 -16.43 23.98
N GLY A 64 -6.21 -15.90 23.48
CA GLY A 64 -4.89 -16.24 24.00
C GLY A 64 -4.79 -16.02 25.52
N PRO A 65 -3.61 -16.20 26.13
CA PRO A 65 -3.45 -16.07 27.58
C PRO A 65 -3.90 -14.69 28.14
N ALA A 66 -4.00 -13.67 27.28
CA ALA A 66 -4.60 -12.39 27.60
C ALA A 66 -6.08 -12.35 27.19
N ASP A 67 -6.98 -12.23 28.17
CA ASP A 67 -8.38 -11.89 27.94
C ASP A 67 -8.49 -10.41 27.57
N GLN A 68 -8.60 -10.14 26.27
CA GLN A 68 -8.67 -8.77 25.72
C GLN A 68 -9.89 -7.97 26.20
N LEU A 69 -10.93 -8.62 26.76
CA LEU A 69 -12.09 -7.91 27.33
C LEU A 69 -11.96 -7.61 28.82
N LYS A 70 -10.94 -8.16 29.50
CA LYS A 70 -10.62 -7.90 30.91
C LYS A 70 -9.30 -7.15 31.06
N THR A 71 -8.98 -6.27 30.11
CA THR A 71 -7.86 -5.35 30.29
C THR A 71 -8.25 -4.30 31.33
N PRO A 72 -7.30 -3.86 32.18
CA PRO A 72 -7.57 -2.84 33.20
C PRO A 72 -8.13 -1.55 32.57
N GLU A 73 -7.62 -1.17 31.40
CA GLU A 73 -8.08 0.01 30.66
C GLU A 73 -9.57 -0.06 30.27
N LEU A 74 -10.08 -1.23 29.87
CA LEU A 74 -11.50 -1.41 29.52
C LEU A 74 -12.39 -1.44 30.76
N LEU A 75 -11.90 -2.00 31.86
CA LEU A 75 -12.63 -2.03 33.14
C LEU A 75 -12.75 -0.63 33.74
N GLU A 76 -11.68 0.16 33.71
CA GLU A 76 -11.69 1.56 34.15
C GLU A 76 -12.62 2.44 33.29
N GLN A 77 -12.75 2.15 32.00
CA GLN A 77 -13.69 2.84 31.12
C GLN A 77 -15.14 2.44 31.38
N ALA A 78 -15.41 1.17 31.66
CA ALA A 78 -16.75 0.69 32.02
C ALA A 78 -17.21 1.27 33.36
N ASP A 79 -16.34 1.25 34.37
CA ASP A 79 -16.58 1.79 35.71
C ASP A 79 -16.84 3.32 35.70
N ARG A 80 -16.29 4.02 34.70
CA ARG A 80 -16.55 5.47 34.52
C ARG A 80 -17.88 5.76 33.81
N LYS A 81 -18.49 4.76 33.17
CA LYS A 81 -19.70 4.93 32.36
C LYS A 81 -20.97 4.52 33.11
N ASP A 82 -20.83 3.75 34.18
CA ASP A 82 -21.86 3.49 35.19
C ASP A 82 -21.92 4.62 36.24
#